data_AF-A0A137R115-F1
#
_entry.id   AF-A0A137R115-F1
#
_cell.length_a   1.000
_cell.length_b   1.000
_cell.length_c   1.000
_cell.angle_alpha   90.00
_cell.angle_beta   90.00
_cell.angle_gamma   90.00
#
_symmetry.space_group_name_H-M   'P 1'
#
loop_
_entity.id
_entity.type
_entity.pdbx_description
1 polymer ?
#
loop_
_entity_poly.entity_id
_entity_poly.type
_entity_poly.pdbx_seq_one_letter_code
_entity_poly.pdbx_strand_id
1 'polypeptide(L)'
;MSADDIEAWMTKEPLRQHAPEASYDGVVQAAVSQPLPMISEDKAMRATYLLADFGCVQLSGLHANRTITSLSLRPPEVFLEAEWDKPVDIWTFGCLVHAQHLNTERMGMI
;
A
#
# COMPACT_ATOMS: atom_id res chain seq x y z
N MET A 1 5.90 19.22 2.66
CA MET A 1 4.88 19.45 1.61
C MET A 1 3.71 20.11 2.28
N SER A 2 3.46 21.36 1.96
CA SER A 2 2.23 22.07 2.35
C SER A 2 1.07 21.63 1.45
N ALA A 3 -0.15 22.05 1.79
CA ALA A 3 -1.31 21.85 0.92
C ALA A 3 -1.11 22.54 -0.45
N ASP A 4 -0.51 23.73 -0.45
CA ASP A 4 -0.22 24.50 -1.66
C ASP A 4 0.77 23.77 -2.59
N ASP A 5 1.76 23.07 -2.03
CA ASP A 5 2.71 22.25 -2.81
C ASP A 5 1.98 21.11 -3.56
N ILE A 6 0.96 20.52 -2.92
CA ILE A 6 0.16 19.42 -3.50
C ILE A 6 -0.72 19.96 -4.62
N GLU A 7 -1.38 21.10 -4.41
CA GLU A 7 -2.25 21.73 -5.42
C GLU A 7 -1.46 22.17 -6.66
N ALA A 8 -0.29 22.79 -6.45
CA ALA A 8 0.63 23.16 -7.52
C ALA A 8 1.10 21.92 -8.32
N TRP A 9 1.39 20.82 -7.64
CA TRP A 9 1.77 19.56 -8.28
C TRP A 9 0.61 18.93 -9.09
N MET A 10 -0.60 18.86 -8.51
CA MET A 10 -1.79 18.34 -9.21
C MET A 10 -2.14 19.16 -10.46
N THR A 11 -1.90 20.48 -10.43
CA THR A 11 -2.11 21.36 -11.59
C THR A 11 -1.07 21.11 -12.69
N LYS A 12 0.18 20.83 -12.30
CA LYS A 12 1.29 20.62 -13.23
C LYS A 12 1.24 19.24 -13.88
N GLU A 13 0.79 18.21 -13.16
CA GLU A 13 0.64 16.84 -13.66
C GLU A 13 -0.79 16.32 -13.46
N PRO A 14 -1.72 16.67 -14.37
CA PRO A 14 -3.10 16.24 -14.25
C PRO A 14 -3.22 14.72 -14.39
N LEU A 15 -4.23 14.16 -13.70
CA LEU A 15 -4.58 12.75 -13.78
C LEU A 15 -4.77 12.31 -15.23
N ARG A 16 -4.04 11.28 -15.64
CA ARG A 16 -4.22 10.65 -16.95
C ARG A 16 -5.33 9.60 -16.85
N GLN A 17 -6.13 9.50 -17.88
CA GLN A 17 -7.24 8.54 -17.95
C GLN A 17 -7.08 7.65 -19.18
N HIS A 18 -7.48 6.39 -19.04
CA HIS A 18 -7.62 5.49 -20.18
C HIS A 18 -8.75 5.99 -21.10
N ALA A 19 -8.83 5.43 -22.31
CA ALA A 19 -9.99 5.66 -23.16
C ALA A 19 -11.25 5.15 -22.43
N PRO A 20 -12.43 5.78 -22.64
CA PRO A 20 -13.66 5.29 -22.06
C PRO A 20 -13.98 3.88 -22.56
N GLU A 21 -14.37 2.99 -21.64
CA GLU A 21 -14.69 1.59 -21.93
C GLU A 21 -16.14 1.30 -21.51
N ALA A 22 -16.82 0.43 -22.25
CA ALA A 22 -18.17 0.00 -21.90
C ALA A 22 -18.12 -1.02 -20.75
N SER A 23 -18.77 -0.70 -19.65
CA SER A 23 -19.03 -1.55 -18.48
C SER A 23 -20.48 -2.07 -18.52
N TYR A 24 -20.80 -2.99 -17.61
CA TYR A 24 -22.15 -3.52 -17.42
C TYR A 24 -23.18 -2.43 -17.04
N ASP A 25 -22.76 -1.37 -16.35
CA ASP A 25 -23.63 -0.31 -15.81
C ASP A 25 -23.46 1.06 -16.50
N GLY A 26 -22.66 1.14 -17.56
CA GLY A 26 -22.42 2.40 -18.28
C GLY A 26 -21.04 2.49 -18.91
N VAL A 27 -20.63 3.70 -19.27
CA VAL A 27 -19.27 3.96 -19.76
C VAL A 27 -18.39 4.33 -18.57
N VAL A 28 -17.32 3.57 -18.35
CA VAL A 28 -16.33 3.82 -17.29
C VAL A 28 -15.05 4.37 -17.90
N GLN A 29 -14.38 5.24 -17.17
CA GLN A 29 -13.08 5.77 -17.57
C GLN A 29 -12.11 5.66 -16.40
N ALA A 30 -11.20 4.69 -16.48
CA ALA A 30 -10.26 4.40 -15.41
C ALA A 30 -9.08 5.39 -15.39
N ALA A 31 -8.58 5.70 -14.20
CA ALA A 31 -7.32 6.39 -14.02
C ALA A 31 -6.14 5.52 -14.51
N VAL A 32 -5.19 6.13 -15.21
CA VAL A 32 -3.93 5.48 -15.57
C VAL A 32 -3.04 5.44 -14.34
N SER A 33 -2.65 4.24 -13.91
CA SER A 33 -1.63 4.08 -12.86
C SER A 33 -0.31 4.67 -13.34
N GLN A 34 0.23 5.61 -12.57
CA GLN A 34 1.55 6.19 -12.81
C GLN A 34 2.54 5.64 -11.79
N PRO A 35 3.80 5.39 -12.19
CA PRO A 35 4.81 5.00 -11.24
C PRO A 35 4.97 6.10 -10.19
N LEU A 36 5.00 5.71 -8.92
CA LEU A 36 5.29 6.65 -7.86
C LEU A 36 6.71 7.22 -8.08
N PRO A 37 6.91 8.53 -7.92
CA PRO A 37 8.23 9.12 -8.04
C PRO A 37 9.14 8.46 -7.02
N MET A 38 10.23 7.88 -7.52
CA MET A 38 11.21 7.21 -6.68
C MET A 38 11.86 8.25 -5.77
N ILE A 39 11.75 8.04 -4.46
CA ILE A 39 12.41 8.91 -3.47
C ILE A 39 13.83 8.37 -3.22
N SER A 40 14.80 9.28 -3.10
CA SER A 40 16.15 8.90 -2.65
C SER A 40 16.11 8.32 -1.24
N GLU A 41 17.00 7.38 -0.93
CA GLU A 41 17.12 6.76 0.40
C GLU A 41 17.19 7.79 1.53
N ASP A 42 18.03 8.81 1.37
CA ASP A 42 18.17 9.96 2.27
C ASP A 42 16.83 10.66 2.60
N LYS A 43 15.99 10.81 1.59
CA LYS A 43 14.68 11.45 1.72
C LYS A 43 13.68 10.49 2.37
N ALA A 44 13.76 9.20 2.06
CA ALA A 44 12.96 8.16 2.70
C ALA A 44 13.22 8.11 4.21
N MET A 45 14.50 8.08 4.63
CA MET A 45 14.88 8.00 6.04
C MET A 45 14.48 9.21 6.88
N ARG A 46 14.18 10.35 6.25
CA ARG A 46 13.72 11.59 6.91
C ARG A 46 12.24 11.90 6.68
N ALA A 47 11.54 11.04 5.95
CA ALA A 47 10.14 11.25 5.63
C ALA A 47 9.23 10.97 6.83
N THR A 48 8.12 11.70 6.90
CA THR A 48 7.00 11.34 7.76
C THR A 48 6.10 10.38 7.02
N TYR A 49 5.94 9.17 7.55
CA TYR A 49 5.05 8.17 6.99
C TYR A 49 3.70 8.18 7.71
N LEU A 50 2.63 8.03 6.94
CA LEU A 50 1.26 7.89 7.43
C LEU A 50 0.73 6.53 6.99
N LEU A 51 0.10 5.81 7.92
CA LEU A 51 -0.63 4.60 7.57
C LEU A 51 -1.98 5.02 6.98
N ALA A 52 -2.34 4.42 5.85
CA ALA A 52 -3.56 4.70 5.10
C ALA A 52 -4.24 3.39 4.70
N ASP A 53 -5.35 3.51 3.96
CA ASP A 53 -6.16 2.38 3.48
C ASP A 53 -6.70 1.47 4.60
N PHE A 54 -7.58 2.03 5.41
CA PHE A 54 -8.26 1.31 6.51
C PHE A 54 -9.44 0.46 6.02
N GLY A 55 -9.59 0.22 4.71
CA GLY A 55 -10.74 -0.48 4.12
C GLY A 55 -10.91 -1.93 4.58
N CYS A 56 -9.83 -2.54 5.08
CA CYS A 56 -9.84 -3.90 5.61
C CYS A 56 -9.61 -3.98 7.13
N VAL A 57 -9.60 -2.85 7.84
CA VAL A 57 -9.37 -2.84 9.29
C VAL A 57 -10.55 -3.43 10.03
N GLN A 58 -10.24 -4.22 11.05
CA GLN A 58 -11.21 -4.89 11.91
C GLN A 58 -10.94 -4.49 13.36
N LEU A 59 -12.01 -4.25 14.12
CA LEU A 59 -11.89 -3.99 15.54
C LEU A 59 -11.50 -5.28 16.27
N SER A 60 -10.57 -5.15 17.22
CA SER A 60 -10.15 -6.25 18.09
C SER A 60 -11.34 -6.93 18.76
N GLY A 61 -11.43 -8.25 18.67
CA GLY A 61 -12.57 -9.03 19.19
C GLY A 61 -13.82 -9.02 18.32
N LEU A 62 -13.87 -8.23 17.24
CA LEU A 62 -14.94 -8.21 16.25
C LEU A 62 -14.39 -8.54 14.86
N HIS A 63 -13.81 -9.74 14.75
CA HIS A 63 -13.22 -10.22 13.50
C HIS A 63 -14.32 -10.80 12.60
N ALA A 64 -14.70 -10.05 11.56
CA ALA A 64 -15.69 -10.47 10.55
C ALA A 64 -15.10 -11.47 9.54
N ASN A 65 -13.80 -11.39 9.26
CA ASN A 65 -13.11 -12.28 8.32
C ASN A 65 -11.91 -12.94 9.00
N ARG A 66 -11.83 -14.27 8.96
CA ARG A 66 -10.68 -15.01 9.53
C ARG A 66 -9.41 -14.87 8.70
N THR A 67 -9.54 -14.62 7.39
CA THR A 67 -8.40 -14.44 6.49
C THR A 67 -8.11 -12.95 6.33
N ILE A 68 -6.93 -12.54 6.78
CA ILE A 68 -6.39 -11.19 6.58
C ILE A 68 -5.08 -11.27 5.81
N THR A 69 -4.63 -10.10 5.31
CA THR A 69 -3.33 -9.89 4.63
C THR A 69 -3.15 -10.71 3.34
N SER A 70 -2.25 -10.24 2.46
CA SER A 70 -1.82 -11.02 1.30
C SER A 70 -0.97 -12.21 1.73
N LEU A 71 -0.92 -13.26 0.90
CA LEU A 71 -0.27 -14.52 1.25
C LEU A 71 1.20 -14.36 1.68
N SER A 72 1.95 -13.46 1.05
CA SER A 72 3.37 -13.21 1.34
C SER A 72 3.62 -12.46 2.65
N LEU A 73 2.61 -11.80 3.19
CA LEU A 73 2.69 -11.03 4.44
C LEU A 73 1.94 -11.71 5.59
N ARG A 74 1.33 -12.87 5.32
CA ARG A 74 0.40 -13.50 6.24
C ARG A 74 1.10 -14.09 7.46
N PRO A 75 0.65 -13.77 8.67
CA PRO A 75 1.21 -14.32 9.89
C PRO A 75 0.82 -15.79 10.08
N PRO A 76 1.63 -16.57 10.82
CA PRO A 76 1.43 -18.01 10.98
C PRO A 76 0.10 -18.35 11.68
N GLU A 77 -0.36 -17.57 12.65
CA GLU A 77 -1.63 -17.79 13.34
C GLU A 77 -2.84 -17.71 12.38
N VAL A 78 -2.79 -16.84 11.37
CA VAL A 78 -3.83 -16.74 10.34
C VAL A 78 -3.74 -17.94 9.40
N PHE A 79 -2.54 -18.44 9.09
CA PHE A 79 -2.37 -19.68 8.31
C PHE A 79 -2.90 -20.91 9.03
N LEU A 80 -2.75 -20.95 10.36
CA LEU A 80 -3.22 -22.04 11.21
C LEU A 80 -4.69 -21.90 11.62
N GLU A 81 -5.38 -20.88 11.09
CA GLU A 81 -6.77 -20.55 11.44
C GLU A 81 -7.00 -20.33 12.95
N ALA A 82 -5.94 -19.98 13.67
CA ALA A 82 -5.97 -19.66 15.08
C ALA A 82 -6.57 -18.27 15.32
N GLU A 83 -6.87 -17.96 16.59
CA GLU A 83 -7.23 -16.60 16.97
C GLU A 83 -6.06 -15.66 16.71
N TRP A 84 -6.39 -14.48 16.21
CA TRP A 84 -5.43 -13.44 15.89
C TRP A 84 -5.96 -12.08 16.36
N ASP A 85 -5.05 -11.16 16.63
CA ASP A 85 -5.34 -9.77 17.02
C ASP A 85 -4.16 -8.90 16.57
N LYS A 86 -4.00 -7.70 17.15
CA LYS A 86 -2.92 -6.72 16.91
C LYS A 86 -1.51 -7.27 16.61
N PRO A 87 -1.00 -8.38 17.19
CA PRO A 87 0.32 -8.91 16.83
C PRO A 87 0.52 -9.22 15.33
N VAL A 88 -0.56 -9.52 14.60
CA VAL A 88 -0.50 -9.76 13.14
C VAL A 88 0.02 -8.57 12.35
N ASP A 89 -0.25 -7.35 12.84
CA ASP A 89 0.20 -6.12 12.19
C ASP A 89 1.72 -5.95 12.34
N ILE A 90 2.29 -6.39 13.48
CA ILE A 90 3.73 -6.36 13.72
C ILE A 90 4.45 -7.39 12.83
N TRP A 91 3.87 -8.58 12.66
CA TRP A 91 4.38 -9.57 11.72
C TRP A 91 4.41 -9.01 10.29
N THR A 92 3.29 -8.43 9.86
CA THR A 92 3.14 -7.82 8.54
C THR A 92 4.16 -6.72 8.32
N PHE A 93 4.36 -5.85 9.32
CA PHE A 93 5.38 -4.81 9.31
C PHE A 93 6.80 -5.38 9.15
N GLY A 94 7.15 -6.42 9.91
CA GLY A 94 8.44 -7.09 9.79
C GLY A 94 8.70 -7.66 8.38
N CYS A 95 7.67 -8.26 7.77
CA CYS A 95 7.75 -8.76 6.39
C CYS A 95 7.99 -7.61 5.38
N LEU A 96 7.34 -6.46 5.55
CA LEU A 96 7.52 -5.29 4.69
C LEU A 96 8.94 -4.72 4.77
N VAL A 97 9.49 -4.58 5.97
CA VAL A 97 10.86 -4.10 6.18
C VAL A 97 11.87 -5.06 5.53
N HIS A 98 11.67 -6.37 5.70
CA HIS A 98 12.54 -7.37 5.10
C HIS A 98 12.47 -7.35 3.56
N ALA A 99 11.26 -7.24 2.99
CA ALA A 99 11.08 -7.17 1.55
C ALA A 99 11.72 -5.91 0.94
N GLN A 100 11.65 -4.76 1.62
CA GLN A 100 12.35 -3.55 1.19
C GLN A 100 13.86 -3.72 1.21
N HIS A 101 14.42 -4.31 2.28
CA HIS A 101 15.84 -4.58 2.38
C HIS A 101 16.32 -5.50 1.24
N LEU A 102 15.64 -6.63 1.00
CA LEU A 102 15.99 -7.55 -0.09
C LEU A 102 15.88 -6.92 -1.49
N ASN A 103 14.91 -6.05 -1.72
CA ASN A 103 14.78 -5.33 -3.00
C ASN A 103 15.91 -4.32 -3.21
N THR A 104 16.38 -3.69 -2.13
CA THR A 104 17.52 -2.76 -2.18
C THR A 104 18.81 -3.51 -2.54
N GLU A 105 19.06 -4.65 -1.90
CA GLU A 105 20.21 -5.51 -2.20
C GLU A 105 20.19 -6.04 -3.64
N ARG A 106 19.00 -6.39 -4.17
CA ARG A 106 18.84 -6.84 -5.57
C ARG A 106 19.08 -5.75 -6.60
N MET A 107 18.76 -4.49 -6.30
CA MET A 107 19.03 -3.35 -7.18
C MET A 107 20.49 -2.89 -7.12
N GLY A 108 21.21 -3.15 -6.04
CA GLY A 108 22.66 -2.89 -5.91
C GLY A 108 23.57 -3.91 -6.60
N MET A 109 23.00 -4.96 -7.21
CA MET A 109 23.73 -6.05 -7.87
C MET A 109 23.65 -5.99 -9.42
N ILE A 110 23.23 -4.84 -9.98
CA ILE A 110 23.15 -4.57 -11.43
C ILE A 110 24.02 -3.37 -11.79
#